data_AF-A0A9D9N4R5-F1
#
_entry.id   AF-A0A9D9N4R5-F1
#
_cell.length_a   1.000
_cell.length_b   1.000
_cell.length_c   1.000
_cell.angle_alpha   90.00
_cell.angle_beta   90.00
_cell.angle_gamma   90.00
#
_symmetry.space_group_name_H-M   'P 1'
#
loop_
_entity.id
_entity.type
_entity.pdbx_description
1 polymer ?
#
loop_
_entity_poly.entity_id
_entity_poly.type
_entity_poly.pdbx_seq_one_letter_code
_entity_poly.pdbx_strand_id
1 'polypeptide(L)'
;MITKVTKDGFVWLIVGRDTAKAIYEKGEHELYVLDNGDAESLIEDENALDRALSSGLPIAMEVGFIKDLLPKCPMCDNVLTPSRNNGYDWECLECDSDFLTSEI
;
A
#
# COMPACT_ATOMS: atom_id res chain seq x y z
N MET A 1 10.38 0.62 15.71
CA MET A 1 9.33 0.79 14.69
C MET A 1 9.79 1.89 13.75
N ILE A 2 9.81 1.64 12.46
CA ILE A 2 10.26 2.58 11.42
C ILE A 2 9.07 2.83 10.51
N THR A 3 8.79 4.09 10.20
CA THR A 3 7.72 4.48 9.28
C THR A 3 8.32 4.93 7.96
N LYS A 4 7.74 4.48 6.84
CA LYS A 4 8.06 4.95 5.49
C LYS A 4 6.84 5.65 4.91
N VAL A 5 7.05 6.74 4.16
CA VAL A 5 6.00 7.42 3.40
C VAL A 5 6.38 7.34 1.93
N THR A 6 5.49 6.82 1.09
CA THR A 6 5.67 6.75 -0.37
C THR A 6 5.23 8.06 -1.03
N LYS A 7 5.60 8.26 -2.30
CA LYS A 7 5.39 9.52 -3.01
C LYS A 7 3.92 9.86 -3.26
N ASP A 8 3.11 8.83 -3.36
CA ASP A 8 1.64 8.86 -3.47
C ASP A 8 0.95 9.02 -2.11
N GLY A 9 1.72 9.24 -1.03
CA GLY A 9 1.21 9.62 0.27
C GLY A 9 0.87 8.47 1.20
N PHE A 10 1.00 7.21 0.80
CA PHE A 10 0.79 6.09 1.71
C PHE A 10 1.84 6.04 2.81
N VAL A 11 1.38 5.71 4.02
CA VAL A 11 2.19 5.59 5.22
C VAL A 11 2.25 4.12 5.60
N TRP A 12 3.48 3.63 5.70
CA TRP A 12 3.79 2.24 5.94
C TRP A 12 4.54 2.07 7.25
N LEU A 13 4.08 1.14 8.09
CA LEU A 13 4.78 0.73 9.29
C LEU A 13 5.65 -0.49 8.98
N ILE A 14 6.97 -0.30 8.92
CA ILE A 14 7.92 -1.40 8.74
C ILE A 14 7.95 -2.25 10.00
N VAL A 15 7.63 -3.52 9.84
CA VAL A 15 7.56 -4.52 10.91
C VAL A 15 8.78 -5.44 10.86
N GLY A 16 9.23 -5.84 12.05
CA GLY A 16 10.30 -6.84 12.16
C GLY A 16 9.82 -8.21 11.71
N ARG A 17 10.78 -9.10 11.43
CA ARG A 17 10.53 -10.45 10.91
C ARG A 17 9.57 -11.27 11.78
N ASP A 18 9.77 -11.25 13.10
CA ASP A 18 8.90 -11.98 14.05
C ASP A 18 7.51 -11.35 14.16
N THR A 19 7.44 -10.02 14.10
CA THR A 19 6.17 -9.28 14.11
C THR A 19 5.36 -9.54 12.85
N ALA A 20 6.00 -9.56 11.68
CA ALA A 20 5.36 -9.88 10.41
C ALA A 20 4.73 -11.29 10.44
N LYS A 21 5.46 -12.30 10.93
CA LYS A 21 4.91 -13.64 11.10
C LYS A 21 3.69 -13.66 12.02
N ALA A 22 3.80 -13.01 13.19
CA ALA A 22 2.70 -12.96 14.15
C ALA A 22 1.46 -12.24 13.59
N ILE A 23 1.63 -11.19 12.78
CA ILE A 23 0.51 -10.50 12.11
C ILE A 23 -0.11 -11.41 11.05
N TYR A 24 0.71 -12.04 10.21
CA TYR A 24 0.24 -12.94 9.16
C TYR A 24 -0.53 -14.15 9.72
N GLU A 25 0.01 -14.81 10.76
CA GLU A 25 -0.63 -15.97 11.41
C GLU A 25 -1.99 -15.62 12.04
N LYS A 26 -2.16 -14.38 12.50
CA LYS A 26 -3.44 -13.90 13.02
C LYS A 26 -4.43 -13.55 11.91
N GLY A 27 -3.95 -13.17 10.73
CA GLY A 27 -4.78 -12.75 9.61
C GLY A 27 -5.59 -11.46 9.86
N GLU A 28 -5.16 -10.64 10.83
CA GLU A 28 -5.88 -9.41 11.22
C GLU A 28 -5.56 -8.22 10.30
N HIS A 29 -4.40 -8.25 9.65
CA HIS A 29 -3.92 -7.17 8.78
C HIS A 29 -3.18 -7.72 7.56
N GLU A 30 -3.32 -6.99 6.45
CA GLU A 30 -2.55 -7.24 5.24
C GLU A 30 -1.10 -6.77 5.41
N LEU A 31 -0.19 -7.55 4.84
CA LEU A 31 1.24 -7.26 4.84
C LEU A 31 1.74 -7.11 3.43
N TYR A 32 2.68 -6.17 3.25
CA TYR A 32 3.22 -5.82 1.96
C TYR A 32 4.74 -5.85 2.02
N VAL A 33 5.36 -6.21 0.90
CA VAL A 33 6.79 -6.00 0.68
C VAL A 33 6.97 -4.67 0.01
N LEU A 34 7.86 -3.83 0.53
CA LEU A 34 8.20 -2.54 -0.07
C LEU A 34 9.50 -2.67 -0.83
N ASP A 35 9.47 -2.44 -2.14
CA ASP A 35 10.67 -2.34 -2.96
C ASP A 35 11.32 -0.96 -2.82
N ASN A 36 12.59 -0.87 -3.23
CA ASN A 36 13.38 0.36 -3.23
C ASN A 36 12.83 1.41 -4.21
N GLY A 37 11.97 1.01 -5.15
CA GLY A 37 11.32 1.88 -6.12
C GLY A 37 10.05 2.58 -5.62
N ASP A 38 9.70 2.46 -4.33
CA ASP A 38 8.41 2.88 -3.78
C ASP A 38 7.21 2.09 -4.36
N ALA A 39 7.46 0.86 -4.80
CA ALA A 39 6.41 -0.08 -5.16
C ALA A 39 6.17 -1.07 -4.03
N GLU A 40 4.91 -1.44 -3.83
CA GLU A 40 4.45 -2.40 -2.83
C GLU A 40 3.92 -3.68 -3.49
N SER A 41 3.99 -4.79 -2.77
CA SER A 41 3.41 -6.06 -3.21
C SER A 41 2.77 -6.78 -2.04
N LEU A 42 1.50 -7.13 -2.19
CA LEU A 42 0.73 -7.84 -1.17
C LEU A 42 1.30 -9.24 -0.92
N ILE A 43 1.35 -9.65 0.35
CA ILE A 43 1.71 -10.99 0.78
C ILE A 43 0.42 -11.81 0.89
N GLU A 44 0.05 -12.49 -0.21
CA GLU A 44 -1.23 -13.20 -0.32
C GLU A 44 -1.19 -14.63 0.24
N ASP A 45 -0.02 -15.27 0.27
CA ASP A 45 0.14 -16.67 0.67
C ASP A 45 1.43 -16.95 1.46
N GLU A 46 1.51 -18.15 2.05
CA GLU A 46 2.65 -18.56 2.89
C GLU A 46 3.97 -18.58 2.11
N ASN A 47 3.94 -18.94 0.82
CA ASN A 47 5.13 -18.89 -0.01
C ASN A 47 5.57 -17.44 -0.28
N ALA A 48 4.62 -16.52 -0.45
CA ALA A 48 4.90 -15.09 -0.57
C ALA A 48 5.52 -14.54 0.72
N LEU A 49 5.03 -14.99 1.89
CA LEU A 49 5.60 -14.63 3.17
C LEU A 49 7.05 -15.14 3.29
N ASP A 50 7.31 -16.40 2.99
CA ASP A 50 8.67 -16.95 3.07
C ASP A 50 9.65 -16.25 2.12
N ARG A 51 9.19 -15.91 0.91
CA ARG A 51 9.97 -15.08 -0.03
C ARG A 51 10.24 -13.69 0.53
N ALA A 52 9.22 -13.02 1.05
CA ALA A 52 9.32 -11.69 1.65
C ALA A 52 10.30 -11.66 2.82
N LEU A 53 10.22 -12.66 3.70
CA LEU A 53 11.13 -12.77 4.84
C LEU A 53 12.57 -13.01 4.35
N SER A 54 12.77 -13.76 3.27
CA SER A 54 14.11 -14.13 2.76
C SER A 54 14.73 -13.11 1.80
N SER A 55 13.95 -12.19 1.24
CA SER A 55 14.41 -11.21 0.25
C SER A 55 15.31 -10.12 0.82
N GLY A 56 15.23 -9.88 2.14
CA GLY A 56 15.89 -8.75 2.81
C GLY A 56 15.21 -7.40 2.55
N LEU A 57 14.08 -7.39 1.84
CA LEU A 57 13.27 -6.19 1.63
C LEU A 57 12.42 -5.89 2.88
N PRO A 58 12.11 -4.60 3.13
CA PRO A 58 11.20 -4.22 4.19
C PRO A 58 9.81 -4.87 4.01
N ILE A 59 9.31 -5.49 5.07
CA ILE A 59 7.91 -5.90 5.19
C ILE A 59 7.20 -4.82 6.00
N ALA A 60 6.07 -4.36 5.50
CA ALA A 60 5.30 -3.30 6.12
C ALA A 60 3.80 -3.58 6.11
N MET A 61 3.12 -2.86 6.98
CA MET A 61 1.67 -2.80 7.05
C MET A 61 1.24 -1.38 6.71
N GLU A 62 0.18 -1.23 5.92
CA GLU A 62 -0.42 0.08 5.66
C GLU A 62 -1.04 0.62 6.96
N VAL A 63 -0.74 1.88 7.30
CA VAL A 63 -1.34 2.55 8.47
C VAL A 63 -2.22 3.74 8.08
N GLY A 64 -2.28 4.07 6.79
CA GLY A 64 -3.10 5.14 6.23
C GLY A 64 -2.32 5.97 5.22
N PHE A 65 -2.80 7.18 4.94
CA PHE A 65 -2.25 8.04 3.90
C PHE A 65 -2.31 9.53 4.27
N ILE A 66 -1.41 10.32 3.67
CA ILE A 66 -1.36 11.77 3.80
C ILE A 66 -2.09 12.38 2.60
N LYS A 67 -3.27 12.97 2.87
CA LYS A 67 -4.16 13.54 1.84
C LYS A 67 -3.47 14.52 0.89
N ASP A 68 -2.55 15.34 1.41
CA ASP A 68 -1.88 16.38 0.62
C ASP A 68 -0.85 15.83 -0.38
N LEU A 69 -0.49 14.54 -0.27
CA LEU A 69 0.44 13.85 -1.15
C LEU A 69 -0.25 12.89 -2.11
N LEU A 70 -1.57 12.74 -2.00
CA LEU A 70 -2.34 11.88 -2.89
C LEU A 70 -2.41 12.51 -4.30
N PRO A 71 -2.51 11.68 -5.35
CA PRO A 71 -2.65 12.16 -6.71
C PRO A 71 -3.95 12.94 -6.91
N LYS A 72 -4.00 13.72 -7.99
CA LYS A 72 -5.16 14.52 -8.37
C LYS A 72 -5.92 13.85 -9.51
N CYS A 73 -7.24 14.02 -9.48
CA CYS A 73 -8.13 13.53 -10.51
C CYS A 73 -7.85 14.24 -11.84
N PRO A 74 -7.59 13.51 -12.95
CA PRO A 74 -7.30 14.11 -14.25
C PRO A 74 -8.50 14.87 -14.85
N MET A 75 -9.71 14.66 -14.33
CA MET A 75 -10.95 15.26 -14.84
C MET A 75 -11.36 16.53 -14.09
N CYS A 76 -11.15 16.60 -12.77
CA CYS A 76 -11.65 17.70 -11.93
C CYS A 76 -10.61 18.34 -11.00
N ASP A 77 -9.35 17.88 -11.03
CA ASP A 77 -8.24 18.36 -10.19
C ASP A 77 -8.41 18.17 -8.67
N ASN A 78 -9.50 17.54 -8.22
CA ASN A 78 -9.70 17.17 -6.82
C ASN A 78 -8.74 16.04 -6.40
N VAL A 79 -8.41 16.01 -5.12
CA VAL A 79 -7.57 14.97 -4.53
C VAL A 79 -8.29 13.62 -4.61
N LEU A 80 -7.59 12.61 -5.13
CA LEU A 80 -8.08 11.23 -5.20
C LEU A 80 -7.96 10.56 -3.84
N THR A 81 -8.75 9.51 -3.62
CA THR A 81 -8.62 8.62 -2.46
C THR A 81 -8.32 7.21 -2.92
N PRO A 82 -7.70 6.33 -2.08
CA PRO A 82 -7.56 4.92 -2.42
C PRO A 82 -8.91 4.32 -2.80
N SER A 83 -8.97 3.59 -3.93
CA SER A 83 -10.23 3.04 -4.41
C SER A 83 -10.73 1.94 -3.48
N ARG A 84 -12.05 1.87 -3.33
CA ARG A 84 -12.74 0.77 -2.64
C ARG A 84 -13.04 -0.40 -3.56
N ASN A 85 -12.87 -0.22 -4.87
CA ASN A 85 -13.19 -1.19 -5.89
C ASN A 85 -11.95 -2.00 -6.25
N ASN A 86 -12.09 -3.33 -6.27
CA ASN A 86 -10.98 -4.20 -6.61
C ASN A 86 -10.55 -4.00 -8.08
N GLY A 87 -9.24 -3.89 -8.31
CA GLY A 87 -8.68 -3.66 -9.64
C GLY A 87 -8.50 -2.18 -10.02
N TYR A 88 -8.73 -1.26 -9.09
CA TYR A 88 -8.41 0.16 -9.25
C TYR A 88 -7.57 0.64 -8.07
N ASP A 89 -6.73 1.64 -8.31
CA ASP A 89 -5.86 2.19 -7.26
C ASP A 89 -6.51 3.43 -6.61
N TRP A 90 -7.24 4.22 -7.40
CA TRP A 90 -7.73 5.53 -7.01
C TRP A 90 -9.20 5.74 -7.35
N GLU A 91 -9.94 6.40 -6.47
CA GLU A 91 -11.34 6.79 -6.66
C GLU A 91 -11.45 8.32 -6.53
N CYS A 92 -12.18 8.95 -7.45
CA CYS A 92 -12.60 10.34 -7.35
C CYS A 92 -14.05 10.41 -6.90
N LEU A 93 -14.28 10.83 -5.65
CA LEU A 93 -15.62 10.94 -5.06
C LEU A 93 -16.50 12.00 -5.74
N GLU A 94 -15.90 13.01 -6.37
CA GLU A 94 -16.63 14.10 -7.05
C GLU A 94 -17.05 13.71 -8.48
N CYS A 95 -16.23 12.89 -9.15
CA CYS A 95 -16.53 12.40 -10.51
C CYS A 95 -17.21 11.03 -10.52
N ASP A 96 -17.31 10.36 -9.36
CA ASP A 96 -17.78 8.97 -9.25
C ASP A 96 -17.06 8.06 -10.25
N SER A 97 -15.73 8.14 -10.27
CA SER A 97 -14.87 7.47 -11.25
C SER A 97 -13.63 6.88 -10.58
N ASP A 98 -13.22 5.69 -11.04
CA ASP A 98 -12.02 5.01 -10.58
C ASP A 98 -10.90 5.08 -11.63
N PHE A 99 -9.64 5.03 -11.16
CA PHE A 99 -8.43 5.14 -11.96
C PHE A 99 -7.36 4.15 -11.48
N LEU A 100 -6.59 3.62 -12.42
CA LEU A 100 -5.30 2.99 -12.16
C LEU A 100 -4.23 4.07 -12.03
N THR A 101 -3.15 3.75 -11.31
CA THR A 101 -1.96 4.62 -11.19
C THR A 101 -1.34 4.91 -12.55
N SER A 102 -1.49 4.00 -13.53
CA SER A 102 -1.03 4.22 -14.91
C SER A 102 -1.86 5.24 -15.70
N GLU A 103 -3.04 5.62 -15.22
CA GLU A 103 -3.98 6.53 -15.90
C GLU A 103 -3.88 7.98 -15.41
N ILE A 104 -3.03 8.24 -14.40
CA ILE A 104 -2.82 9.54 -13.75
C ILE A 104 -1.43 10.06 -14.08
#